data_AF-A0AAV3T0S7-F1
#
_entry.id   AF-A0AAV3T0S7-F1
#
_cell.length_a   1.000
_cell.length_b   1.000
_cell.length_c   1.000
_cell.angle_alpha   90.00
_cell.angle_beta   90.00
_cell.angle_gamma   90.00
#
_symmetry.space_group_name_H-M   'P 1'
#
loop_
_entity.id
_entity.type
_entity.pdbx_description
1 polymer ?
#
loop_
_entity_poly.entity_id
_entity_poly.type
_entity_poly.pdbx_seq_one_letter_code
_entity_poly.pdbx_strand_id
1 'polypeptide(L)'
;MREPSEAVLRVLSQAGIAVSPGGIAANLRELSDRDIDDAAVADALDALEAENYVRPIDDTHYRITDHGRDYVKTEFGDEAPGYID
;
A
#
# COMPACT_ATOMS: atom_id res chain seq x y z
N MET A 1 11.45 0.67 -7.10
CA MET A 1 10.08 1.21 -7.00
C MET A 1 10.17 2.66 -6.50
N ARG A 2 9.14 3.51 -6.68
CA ARG A 2 9.16 4.88 -6.11
C ARG A 2 8.76 4.84 -4.64
N GLU A 3 9.28 5.79 -3.85
CA GLU A 3 9.06 5.87 -2.39
C GLU A 3 7.56 5.95 -1.97
N PRO A 4 6.64 6.57 -2.73
CA PRO A 4 5.20 6.49 -2.46
C PRO A 4 4.59 5.10 -2.67
N SER A 5 4.99 4.39 -3.74
CA SER A 5 4.48 3.04 -4.04
C SER A 5 4.89 2.02 -2.97
N GLU A 6 6.11 2.13 -2.44
CA GLU A 6 6.56 1.30 -1.31
C GLU A 6 5.73 1.58 -0.04
N ALA A 7 5.40 2.85 0.21
CA ALA A 7 4.54 3.25 1.32
C ALA A 7 3.13 2.65 1.20
N VAL A 8 2.53 2.76 0.01
CA VAL A 8 1.21 2.20 -0.30
C VAL A 8 1.19 0.69 -0.11
N LEU A 9 2.22 -0.03 -0.59
CA LEU A 9 2.30 -1.48 -0.42
C LEU A 9 2.40 -1.90 1.04
N ARG A 10 3.14 -1.17 1.87
CA ARG A 10 3.23 -1.44 3.31
C ARG A 10 1.87 -1.32 3.99
N VAL A 11 1.15 -0.23 3.72
CA VAL A 11 -0.21 -0.02 4.28
C VAL A 11 -1.17 -1.11 3.84
N LEU A 12 -1.20 -1.46 2.54
CA LEU A 12 -2.10 -2.49 2.03
C LEU A 12 -1.73 -3.90 2.53
N SER A 13 -0.44 -4.17 2.74
CA SER A 13 0.03 -5.43 3.34
C SER A 13 -0.47 -5.58 4.78
N GLN A 14 -0.34 -4.51 5.59
CA GLN A 14 -0.79 -4.47 6.98
C GLN A 14 -2.30 -4.55 7.13
N ALA A 15 -3.06 -3.85 6.28
CA ALA A 15 -4.51 -3.78 6.39
C ALA A 15 -5.17 -5.15 6.21
N GLY A 16 -4.60 -6.04 5.40
CA GLY A 16 -5.16 -7.37 5.11
C GLY A 16 -6.47 -7.37 4.30
N ILE A 17 -7.12 -6.21 4.16
CA ILE A 17 -8.37 -5.94 3.43
C ILE A 17 -8.15 -4.94 2.30
N ALA A 18 -9.21 -4.64 1.55
CA ALA A 18 -9.16 -3.58 0.54
C ALA A 18 -9.35 -2.20 1.18
N VAL A 19 -8.63 -1.20 0.67
CA VAL A 19 -8.59 0.16 1.23
C VAL A 19 -8.72 1.17 0.10
N SER A 20 -9.41 2.28 0.36
CA SER A 20 -9.53 3.39 -0.59
C SER A 20 -8.27 4.27 -0.60
N PRO A 21 -8.00 5.03 -1.68
CA PRO A 21 -6.86 5.95 -1.74
C PRO A 21 -6.79 6.91 -0.54
N GLY A 22 -7.92 7.52 -0.18
CA GLY A 22 -7.98 8.41 1.00
C GLY A 22 -7.75 7.69 2.32
N GLY A 23 -8.17 6.43 2.44
CA GLY A 23 -7.85 5.58 3.61
C GLY A 23 -6.35 5.27 3.70
N ILE A 24 -5.70 5.04 2.56
CA ILE A 24 -4.25 4.82 2.51
C ILE A 24 -3.51 6.09 2.91
N ALA A 25 -3.87 7.26 2.34
CA ALA A 25 -3.29 8.55 2.71
C ALA A 25 -3.42 8.84 4.21
N ALA A 26 -4.60 8.59 4.79
CA ALA A 26 -4.83 8.76 6.22
C ALA A 26 -3.94 7.85 7.08
N ASN A 27 -3.78 6.58 6.70
CA ASN A 27 -2.90 5.65 7.42
C ASN A 27 -1.41 6.02 7.28
N LEU A 28 -0.98 6.54 6.13
CA LEU A 28 0.40 7.01 5.95
C LEU A 28 0.73 8.21 6.85
N ARG A 29 -0.21 9.14 6.99
CA ARG A 29 -0.09 10.27 7.93
C ARG A 29 -0.01 9.79 9.38
N GLU A 30 -0.92 8.90 9.78
CA GLU A 30 -1.03 8.46 11.17
C GLU A 30 0.11 7.51 11.59
N LEU A 31 0.48 6.54 10.76
CA LEU A 31 1.37 5.44 11.13
C LEU A 31 2.83 5.68 10.77
N SER A 32 3.11 6.58 9.84
CA SER A 32 4.46 6.78 9.30
C SER A 32 4.92 8.24 9.30
N ASP A 33 4.11 9.17 9.80
CA ASP A 33 4.38 10.62 9.75
C ASP A 33 4.70 11.10 8.32
N ARG A 34 4.16 10.39 7.31
CA ARG A 34 4.36 10.68 5.89
C ARG A 34 3.12 11.35 5.34
N ASP A 35 3.24 12.64 5.05
CA ASP A 35 2.19 13.40 4.39
C ASP A 35 2.28 13.22 2.88
N ILE A 36 1.72 12.11 2.39
CA ILE A 36 1.50 11.86 0.97
C ILE A 36 0.06 12.27 0.65
N ASP A 37 -0.10 13.13 -0.36
CA ASP A 37 -1.42 13.56 -0.80
C ASP A 37 -2.15 12.47 -1.60
N ASP A 38 -3.46 12.65 -1.74
CA ASP A 38 -4.34 11.68 -2.38
C ASP A 38 -3.98 11.46 -3.86
N ALA A 39 -3.44 12.49 -4.54
CA ALA A 39 -3.04 12.40 -5.94
C ALA A 39 -1.79 11.52 -6.11
N ALA A 40 -0.79 11.69 -5.24
CA ALA A 40 0.40 10.85 -5.23
C ALA A 40 0.09 9.40 -4.83
N VAL A 41 -0.91 9.18 -3.96
CA VAL A 41 -1.42 7.83 -3.67
C VAL A 41 -2.11 7.22 -4.88
N ALA A 42 -2.93 7.98 -5.62
CA ALA A 42 -3.56 7.50 -6.84
C ALA A 42 -2.54 7.13 -7.92
N ASP A 43 -1.56 8.02 -8.20
CA ASP A 43 -0.46 7.75 -9.14
C ASP A 43 0.35 6.50 -8.73
N ALA A 44 0.55 6.30 -7.42
CA ALA A 44 1.23 5.14 -6.89
C ALA A 44 0.41 3.85 -7.09
N LEU A 45 -0.90 3.89 -6.89
CA LEU A 45 -1.80 2.75 -7.12
C LEU A 45 -1.83 2.36 -8.60
N ASP A 46 -1.90 3.32 -9.51
CA ASP A 46 -1.86 3.07 -10.96
C ASP A 46 -0.56 2.36 -11.37
N ALA A 47 0.59 2.82 -10.85
CA ALA A 47 1.87 2.20 -11.11
C ALA A 47 1.96 0.77 -10.54
N LEU A 48 1.45 0.56 -9.32
CA LEU A 48 1.44 -0.74 -8.67
C LEU A 48 0.47 -1.73 -9.34
N GLU A 49 -0.66 -1.24 -9.85
CA GLU A 49 -1.63 -2.05 -10.59
C GLU A 49 -1.03 -2.50 -11.92
N ALA A 50 -0.34 -1.60 -12.63
CA ALA A 50 0.35 -1.92 -13.89
C ALA A 50 1.39 -3.04 -13.73
N GLU A 51 2.00 -3.16 -12.55
CA GLU A 51 2.96 -4.20 -12.19
C GLU A 51 2.33 -5.38 -11.43
N ASN A 52 0.99 -5.43 -11.28
CA ASN A 52 0.25 -6.50 -10.61
C ASN A 52 0.60 -6.68 -9.12
N TYR A 53 1.06 -5.64 -8.43
CA TYR A 53 1.26 -5.68 -6.97
C TYR A 53 -0.03 -5.38 -6.20
N VAL A 54 -0.95 -4.62 -6.79
CA VAL A 54 -2.28 -4.34 -6.26
C VAL A 54 -3.32 -4.61 -7.33
N ARG A 55 -4.58 -4.71 -6.92
CA ARG A 55 -5.73 -4.77 -7.83
C ARG A 55 -6.92 -4.01 -7.26
N PRO A 56 -7.73 -3.35 -8.10
CA PRO A 56 -9.02 -2.84 -7.66
C PRO A 56 -9.97 -4.00 -7.36
N ILE A 57 -10.86 -3.80 -6.38
CA ILE A 57 -11.99 -4.71 -6.12
C ILE A 57 -13.34 -4.07 -6.47
N ASP A 58 -13.36 -2.74 -6.54
CA ASP A 58 -14.42 -1.86 -7.03
C ASP A 58 -13.78 -0.55 -7.50
N ASP A 59 -14.59 0.44 -7.88
CA ASP A 59 -14.12 1.72 -8.41
C ASP A 59 -13.34 2.59 -7.40
N THR A 60 -13.31 2.19 -6.13
CA THR A 60 -12.82 3.01 -5.01
C THR A 60 -11.87 2.30 -4.05
N HIS A 61 -11.68 0.98 -4.15
CA HIS A 61 -10.87 0.19 -3.22
C HIS A 61 -9.86 -0.70 -3.92
N TYR A 62 -8.66 -0.73 -3.35
CA TYR A 62 -7.55 -1.53 -3.82
C TYR A 62 -7.13 -2.54 -2.77
N ARG A 63 -6.70 -3.72 -3.23
CA ARG A 63 -6.15 -4.78 -2.38
C ARG A 63 -4.80 -5.23 -2.93
N ILE A 64 -3.86 -5.52 -2.03
CA ILE A 64 -2.59 -6.16 -2.39
C ILE A 64 -2.81 -7.57 -2.97
N THR A 65 -2.16 -7.88 -4.08
CA THR A 65 -2.16 -9.20 -4.71
C THR A 65 -1.20 -10.14 -3.98
N ASP A 66 -1.20 -11.43 -4.35
CA ASP A 66 -0.20 -12.37 -3.83
C ASP A 66 1.22 -11.97 -4.27
N HIS A 67 1.37 -11.48 -5.51
CA HIS A 67 2.64 -10.95 -6.02
C HIS A 67 3.13 -9.73 -5.20
N GLY A 68 2.22 -8.80 -4.85
CA GLY A 68 2.52 -7.68 -3.95
C GLY A 68 2.95 -8.11 -2.56
N ARG A 69 2.29 -9.13 -1.98
CA ARG A 69 2.67 -9.68 -0.66
C ARG A 69 4.06 -10.32 -0.69
N ASP A 70 4.35 -11.11 -1.72
CA ASP A 70 5.65 -11.76 -1.88
C ASP A 70 6.77 -10.73 -2.04
N TYR A 71 6.52 -9.66 -2.81
CA TYR A 71 7.44 -8.53 -2.92
C TYR A 71 7.67 -7.85 -1.57
N VAL A 72 6.60 -7.49 -0.85
CA VAL A 72 6.70 -6.84 0.47
C VAL A 72 7.52 -7.69 1.45
N LYS A 73 7.27 -9.00 1.48
CA LYS A 73 8.00 -9.93 2.35
C LYS A 73 9.49 -10.02 1.98
N THR A 74 9.81 -9.99 0.69
CA THR A 74 11.19 -10.12 0.20
C THR A 74 11.99 -8.84 0.43
N GLU A 75 11.40 -7.68 0.11
CA GLU A 75 12.09 -6.39 0.12
C GLU A 75 12.04 -5.67 1.47
N PHE A 76 10.97 -5.90 2.26
CA PHE A 76 10.79 -5.25 3.56
C PHE A 76 10.97 -6.22 4.74
N GLY A 77 11.21 -7.52 4.48
CA GLY A 77 11.43 -8.53 5.52
C GLY A 77 10.26 -8.64 6.53
N ASP A 78 10.58 -9.03 7.77
CA ASP A 78 9.66 -8.98 8.91
C ASP A 78 9.50 -7.55 9.47
N GLU A 79 10.21 -6.57 8.91
CA GLU A 79 10.11 -5.14 9.29
C GLU A 79 8.91 -4.44 8.62
N ALA A 80 7.96 -5.17 8.05
CA ALA A 80 6.61 -4.62 7.88
C ALA A 80 6.08 -4.31 9.29
N PRO A 81 5.90 -3.04 9.70
CA PRO A 81 5.55 -2.74 11.08
C PRO A 81 4.16 -3.32 11.37
N GLY A 82 4.11 -4.42 12.11
CA GLY A 82 2.89 -5.23 12.18
C GLY A 82 3.04 -6.55 12.92
N TYR A 83 3.74 -6.57 14.05
CA TYR A 83 3.38 -7.44 15.16
C TYR A 83 3.15 -6.53 16.37
N ILE A 84 1.88 -6.25 16.66
CA ILE A 84 1.48 -5.82 18.00
C ILE A 84 1.28 -7.13 18.78
N ASP A 85 2.04 -7.32 19.86
CA ASP A 85 1.84 -8.37 20.86
C ASP A 85 0.56 -8.10 21.67
#